data_AF-U7MTK3-F1
#
_entry.id   AF-U7MTK3-F1
#
_cell.length_a   1.000
_cell.length_b   1.000
_cell.length_c   1.000
_cell.angle_alpha   90.00
_cell.angle_beta   90.00
_cell.angle_gamma   90.00
#
_symmetry.space_group_name_H-M   'P 1'
#
loop_
_entity.id
_entity.type
_entity.pdbx_description
1 polymer ?
#
loop_
_entity_poly.entity_id
_entity_poly.type
_entity_poly.pdbx_seq_one_letter_code
_entity_poly.pdbx_strand_id
1 'polypeptide(L)' 'MKVFQDLIRLTPAPTIGREAAVFFLTMAVLVICVYLAIDSANRTLVLILVGVLAVYAAGRLVYRLLNLHGDVSHR' A
#
# COMPACT_ATOMS: atom_id res chain seq x y z
N MET A 1 -21.55 9.68 13.73
CA MET A 1 -21.26 8.29 13.30
C MET A 1 -21.87 7.88 11.94
N LYS A 2 -22.89 8.57 11.38
CA LYS A 2 -23.43 8.25 10.03
C LYS A 2 -22.52 8.68 8.86
N VAL A 3 -21.88 9.85 8.97
CA VAL A 3 -21.02 10.40 7.90
C VAL A 3 -19.83 9.49 7.55
N PHE A 4 -19.23 8.83 8.55
CA PHE A 4 -18.12 7.89 8.33
C PHE A 4 -18.58 6.62 7.61
N GLN A 5 -19.76 6.08 7.93
CA GLN A 5 -20.30 4.93 7.22
C GLN A 5 -20.69 5.26 5.78
N ASP A 6 -21.21 6.46 5.52
CA ASP A 6 -21.49 6.93 4.17
C ASP A 6 -20.20 7.15 3.37
N LEU A 7 -19.13 7.64 4.00
CA LEU A 7 -17.81 7.75 3.35
C LEU A 7 -17.26 6.38 2.96
N ILE A 8 -17.43 5.37 3.83
CA ILE A 8 -17.00 3.99 3.58
C ILE A 8 -17.85 3.36 2.46
N ARG A 9 -19.15 3.65 2.40
CA ARG A 9 -20.04 3.23 1.31
C ARG A 9 -19.74 3.94 -0.01
N LEU A 10 -19.25 5.18 0.03
CA LEU A 10 -18.83 5.93 -1.17
C LEU A 10 -17.47 5.51 -1.69
N THR A 11 -16.64 4.82 -0.91
CA THR A 11 -15.40 4.25 -1.45
C THR A 11 -15.77 3.15 -2.44
N PRO A 12 -15.50 3.34 -3.75
CA PRO A 12 -15.86 2.34 -4.75
C PRO A 12 -15.18 1.02 -4.40
N ALA A 13 -15.89 -0.07 -4.72
CA ALA A 13 -15.45 -1.45 -4.49
C ALA A 13 -13.96 -1.62 -4.84
N PRO A 14 -13.20 -2.44 -4.11
CA PRO A 14 -11.78 -2.60 -4.33
C PRO A 14 -11.53 -3.14 -5.74
N THR A 15 -11.21 -2.23 -6.66
CA THR A 15 -10.79 -2.56 -8.03
C THR A 15 -9.29 -2.75 -8.05
N ILE A 16 -8.81 -3.65 -8.92
CA ILE A 16 -7.37 -3.89 -9.14
C ILE A 16 -6.64 -2.56 -9.40
N GLY A 17 -7.25 -1.66 -10.16
CA GLY A 17 -6.66 -0.34 -10.46
C GLY A 17 -6.46 0.54 -9.22
N ARG A 18 -7.37 0.50 -8.25
CA ARG A 18 -7.23 1.25 -6.99
C ARG A 18 -6.13 0.69 -6.10
N GLU A 19 -6.05 -0.64 -5.95
CA GLU A 19 -4.99 -1.28 -5.15
C GLU A 19 -3.61 -1.04 -5.77
N ALA A 20 -3.50 -1.07 -7.11
CA ALA A 20 -2.27 -0.71 -7.81
C ALA A 20 -1.89 0.77 -7.58
N ALA A 21 -2.84 1.70 -7.71
CA ALA A 21 -2.60 3.12 -7.46
C ALA A 21 -2.12 3.39 -6.02
N VAL A 22 -2.72 2.72 -5.02
CA VAL A 22 -2.30 2.82 -3.62
C VAL A 22 -0.89 2.26 -3.42
N PHE A 23 -0.55 1.15 -4.09
CA PHE A 23 0.80 0.60 -4.05
C PHE A 23 1.85 1.56 -4.63
N PHE A 24 1.59 2.13 -5.82
CA PHE A 24 2.49 3.11 -6.44
C PHE A 24 2.66 4.36 -5.56
N LEU A 25 1.57 4.88 -5.00
CA LEU A 25 1.63 6.00 -4.06
C LEU A 25 2.47 5.67 -2.82
N THR A 26 2.29 4.47 -2.27
CA THR A 26 3.06 3.99 -1.10
C THR A 26 4.56 3.94 -1.44
N MET A 27 4.92 3.37 -2.59
CA MET A 27 6.32 3.31 -3.03
C MET A 27 6.92 4.69 -3.27
N ALA A 28 6.16 5.62 -3.86
CA ALA A 28 6.60 7.00 -4.04
C ALA A 28 6.91 7.69 -2.70
N VAL A 29 6.05 7.51 -1.69
CA VAL A 29 6.28 8.04 -0.34
C VAL A 29 7.52 7.41 0.29
N LEU A 30 7.71 6.10 0.17
CA LEU A 30 8.90 5.42 0.70
C LEU A 30 10.19 5.93 0.05
N VAL A 31 10.20 6.21 -1.25
CA VAL A 31 11.35 6.81 -1.95
C VAL A 31 11.67 8.20 -1.39
N ILE A 32 10.66 9.03 -1.14
CA ILE A 32 10.84 10.35 -0.52
C ILE A 32 11.42 10.20 0.90
N CYS A 33 10.93 9.24 1.69
CA CYS A 33 11.47 8.95 3.02
C CYS A 33 12.95 8.55 2.96
N VAL A 34 13.35 7.73 1.99
CA VAL A 34 14.76 7.36 1.78
C VAL A 34 15.60 8.59 1.44
N TYR A 35 15.11 9.43 0.53
CA TYR A 35 15.81 10.64 0.10
C TYR A 35 16.07 11.60 1.27
N LEU A 36 15.03 11.87 2.08
CA LEU A 36 15.15 12.71 3.27
C LEU A 36 16.04 12.11 4.36
N ALA A 37 16.18 10.78 4.39
CA ALA A 37 16.99 10.09 5.38
C ALA A 37 18.49 10.08 5.08
N ILE A 38 18.93 10.48 3.88
CA ILE A 38 20.34 10.43 3.44
C ILE A 38 21.26 11.23 4.38
N ASP A 39 20.81 12.39 4.82
CA ASP A 39 21.56 13.30 5.71
C ASP A 39 21.19 13.17 7.19
N SER A 40 20.34 12.19 7.56
CA SER A 40 19.94 12.02 8.96
C SER A 40 20.88 11.08 9.72
N ALA A 41 21.12 11.38 11.00
CA ALA A 41 21.86 10.48 11.91
C ALA A 41 21.22 9.09 12.06
N ASN A 42 19.91 8.97 11.77
CA ASN A 42 19.14 7.74 11.89
C ASN A 42 18.94 7.02 10.55
N ARG A 43 19.74 7.35 9.52
CA ARG A 43 19.61 6.80 8.16
C ARG A 43 19.44 5.29 8.13
N THR A 44 20.25 4.56 8.89
CA THR A 44 20.20 3.08 8.92
C THR A 44 18.86 2.55 9.43
N LEU A 45 18.32 3.14 10.50
CA LEU A 45 17.01 2.74 11.05
C LEU A 45 15.88 3.06 10.08
N VAL A 46 15.94 4.22 9.43
CA VAL A 46 14.93 4.62 8.44
C VAL A 46 14.98 3.70 7.21
N LEU A 47 16.17 3.34 6.73
CA LEU A 47 16.32 2.39 5.62
C LEU A 47 15.78 1.00 5.96
N ILE A 48 16.03 0.50 7.18
CA ILE A 48 15.47 -0.77 7.65
C ILE A 48 13.94 -0.70 7.68
N LEU A 49 13.38 0.36 8.28
CA LEU A 49 11.93 0.55 8.37
C LEU A 49 11.27 0.65 6.99
N VAL A 50 11.84 1.46 6.10
CA VAL A 50 11.37 1.59 4.72
C VAL A 50 11.44 0.24 3.99
N GLY A 51 12.53 -0.51 4.16
CA GLY A 51 12.68 -1.84 3.57
C GLY A 51 11.57 -2.80 4.02
N VAL A 52 11.30 -2.87 5.32
CA VAL A 52 10.23 -3.71 5.87
C VAL A 52 8.86 -3.28 5.31
N LEU A 53 8.59 -1.98 5.24
CA LEU A 53 7.34 -1.45 4.69
C LEU A 53 7.18 -1.73 3.20
N ALA A 54 8.28 -1.64 2.42
CA ALA A 54 8.27 -1.96 1.00
C ALA A 54 7.94 -3.45 0.76
N VAL A 55 8.58 -4.35 1.51
CA VAL A 55 8.32 -5.79 1.44
C VAL A 55 6.87 -6.10 1.82
N TYR A 56 6.37 -5.50 2.90
CA TYR A 56 4.98 -5.65 3.32
C TYR A 56 3.99 -5.15 2.26
N ALA A 57 4.24 -3.97 1.67
CA ALA A 57 3.38 -3.41 0.62
C ALA A 57 3.34 -4.31 -0.62
N ALA A 58 4.48 -4.88 -1.02
CA ALA A 58 4.55 -5.84 -2.12
C ALA A 58 3.78 -7.13 -1.81
N GLY A 59 4.00 -7.72 -0.63
CA GLY A 59 3.27 -8.91 -0.19
C GLY A 59 1.76 -8.68 -0.12
N ARG A 60 1.33 -7.52 0.38
CA ARG A 60 -0.08 -7.13 0.43
C ARG A 60 -0.69 -7.00 -0.97
N LEU A 61 0.02 -6.40 -1.93
CA LEU A 61 -0.44 -6.29 -3.32
C LEU A 61 -0.57 -7.67 -3.95
N VAL A 62 0.43 -8.53 -3.80
CA VAL A 62 0.40 -9.91 -4.32
C VAL A 62 -0.76 -10.70 -3.71
N TYR A 63 -0.94 -10.63 -2.39
CA TYR A 63 -2.06 -11.29 -1.71
C TYR A 63 -3.41 -10.80 -2.25
N ARG A 64 -3.58 -9.48 -2.40
CA ARG A 64 -4.80 -8.89 -2.98
C ARG A 64 -5.05 -9.37 -4.40
N LEU A 65 -4.02 -9.42 -5.24
CA LEU A 65 -4.13 -9.89 -6.62
C LEU A 65 -4.52 -11.37 -6.70
N LEU A 66 -3.89 -12.22 -5.88
CA LEU A 66 -4.19 -13.66 -5.84
C LEU A 66 -5.61 -13.92 -5.31
N ASN A 67 -6.00 -13.25 -4.23
CA ASN A 67 -7.30 -13.46 -3.60
C ASN A 67 -8.46 -12.92 -4.47
N LEU A 68 -8.20 -11.89 -5.27
CA LEU A 68 -9.17 -11.35 -6.23
C LEU A 68 -9.32 -12.27 -7.46
N HIS A 69 -8.30 -13.07 -7.80
CA HIS A 69 -8.41 -14.11 -8.84
C HIS A 69 -9.17 -15.36 -8.36
N GLY A 70 -9.03 -15.72 -7.07
CA GLY A 70 -9.75 -16.83 -6.45
C GLY A 70 -11.28 -16.65 -6.42
N ASP A 71 -11.75 -15.41 -6.27
CA ASP A 71 -13.19 -15.09 -6.25
C ASP A 71 -13.82 -15.08 -7.66
N VAL A 72 -13.01 -14.87 -8.71
CA VAL A 72 -13.46 -14.92 -10.12
C VAL A 72 -13.51 -16.36 -10.64
N SER A 73 -12.63 -17.24 -10.16
CA SER A 73 -12.56 -18.64 -10.63
C SER A 73 -13.70 -19.54 -10.11
N HIS A 74 -14.55 -19.04 -9.20
CA HIS A 74 -15.69 -19.78 -8.65
C HIS A 74 -17.06 -19.35 -9.23
N ARG A 75 -17.08 -18.52 -10.28
CA ARG A 75 -18.31 -18.11 -10.98
C ARG A 75 -18.47 -18.76 -12.34
#